data_AF-A0A7C0YDX8-F1
#
_entry.id   AF-A0A7C0YDX8-F1
#
_cell.length_a   1.000
_cell.length_b   1.000
_cell.length_c   1.000
_cell.angle_alpha   90.00
_cell.angle_beta   90.00
_cell.angle_gamma   90.00
#
_symmetry.space_group_name_H-M   'P 1'
#
loop_
_entity.id
_entity.type
_entity.pdbx_description
1 polymer ?
#
loop_
_entity_poly.entity_id
_entity_poly.type
_entity_poly.pdbx_seq_one_letter_code
_entity_poly.pdbx_strand_id
1 'polypeptide(L)' 'MENIDQKEISKEMGRPVERILHHIEQGDADMVVIGSRGHGILKETLLGSTSHRVLRRSPVPVLIVSR' A
#
# COMPACT_ATOMS: atom_id res chain seq x y z
N MET A 1 -0.65 26.00 -10.11
CA MET A 1 -0.15 25.33 -8.89
C MET A 1 -1.36 24.65 -8.27
N GLU A 2 -1.55 23.36 -8.56
CA GLU A 2 -2.69 22.63 -8.03
C GLU A 2 -2.47 22.32 -6.55
N ASN A 3 -3.49 22.61 -5.74
CA ASN A 3 -3.50 22.43 -4.29
C ASN A 3 -3.31 20.95 -3.92
N ILE A 4 -2.15 20.60 -3.36
CA ILE A 4 -1.81 19.24 -2.89
C ILE A 4 -2.30 19.01 -1.44
N ASP A 5 -3.47 19.55 -1.07
CA ASP A 5 -3.92 19.55 0.34
C ASP A 5 -5.25 18.83 0.59
N GLN A 6 -5.70 17.98 -0.35
CA GLN A 6 -6.78 17.04 -0.08
C GLN A 6 -6.22 15.69 0.36
N LYS A 7 -5.95 15.56 1.66
CA LYS A 7 -5.58 14.28 2.25
C LYS A 7 -6.83 13.54 2.73
N GLU A 8 -7.34 12.64 1.90
CA GLU A 8 -8.36 11.67 2.33
C GLU A 8 -7.70 10.59 3.20
N ILE A 9 -8.26 10.35 4.39
CA ILE A 9 -7.79 9.31 5.31
C ILE A 9 -8.90 8.28 5.47
N SER A 10 -8.65 7.06 4.99
CA SER A 10 -9.53 5.91 5.16
C SER A 10 -8.94 4.94 6.21
N LYS A 11 -9.83 4.34 7.00
CA LYS A 11 -9.49 3.23 7.91
C LYS A 11 -10.49 2.11 7.72
N GLU A 12 -9.99 0.94 7.34
CA GLU A 12 -10.80 -0.21 7.03
C GLU A 12 -10.46 -1.40 7.94
N MET A 13 -11.46 -2.24 8.21
CA MET A 13 -11.28 -3.51 8.93
C MET A 13 -11.26 -4.69 7.95
N GLY A 14 -10.44 -5.70 8.26
CA GLY A 14 -10.32 -6.93 7.48
C GLY A 14 -8.88 -7.33 7.21
N ARG A 15 -8.67 -8.21 6.22
CA ARG A 15 -7.33 -8.65 5.82
C ARG A 15 -6.65 -7.53 5.02
N PRO A 16 -5.50 -6.98 5.46
CA PRO A 16 -4.93 -5.78 4.85
C PRO A 16 -4.76 -5.85 3.33
N VAL A 17 -4.24 -6.97 2.83
CA VAL A 17 -4.02 -7.17 1.38
C VAL A 17 -5.33 -7.08 0.59
N GLU A 18 -6.42 -7.66 1.09
CA GLU A 18 -7.70 -7.67 0.40
C GLU A 18 -8.33 -6.27 0.41
N ARG A 19 -8.27 -5.57 1.54
CA ARG A 19 -8.80 -4.20 1.66
C ARG A 19 -8.03 -3.21 0.79
N ILE A 20 -6.71 -3.29 0.78
CA ILE A 20 -5.86 -2.45 -0.07
C ILE A 20 -6.18 -2.68 -1.55
N LEU A 21 -6.21 -3.94 -2.01
CA LEU A 21 -6.51 -4.24 -3.41
C LEU A 21 -7.92 -3.82 -3.81
N HIS A 22 -8.91 -4.04 -2.95
CA HIS A 22 -10.27 -3.59 -3.20
C HIS A 22 -10.33 -2.07 -3.33
N HIS A 23 -9.67 -1.33 -2.44
CA HIS A 23 -9.63 0.13 -2.50
C HIS A 23 -8.97 0.63 -3.80
N ILE A 24 -7.89 -0.03 -4.24
CA ILE A 24 -7.24 0.28 -5.51
C ILE A 24 -8.19 0.02 -6.69
N GLU A 25 -8.94 -1.07 -6.67
CA GLU A 25 -9.90 -1.42 -7.72
C GLU A 25 -11.13 -0.49 -7.77
N GLN A 26 -11.53 0.09 -6.64
CA GLN A 26 -12.66 1.02 -6.56
C GLN A 26 -12.30 2.48 -6.87
N GLY A 27 -11.01 2.82 -6.86
CA GLY A 27 -10.54 4.18 -7.06
C GLY A 27 -9.77 4.36 -8.37
N ASP A 28 -9.51 5.62 -8.72
CA ASP A 28 -8.70 6.00 -9.89
C ASP A 28 -7.24 6.26 -9.51
N ALA A 29 -6.66 5.41 -8.66
CA ALA A 29 -5.28 5.60 -8.21
C ALA A 29 -4.29 5.21 -9.32
N ASP A 30 -3.53 6.16 -9.86
CA ASP A 30 -2.49 5.88 -10.87
C ASP A 30 -1.31 5.06 -10.33
N MET A 31 -1.10 5.07 -9.00
CA MET A 31 0.00 4.38 -8.32
C MET A 31 -0.29 4.16 -6.83
N VAL A 32 0.28 3.09 -6.28
CA VAL A 32 0.24 2.81 -4.84
C VAL A 32 1.64 2.91 -4.24
N VAL A 33 1.77 3.68 -3.16
CA VAL A 33 3.00 3.74 -2.36
C VAL A 33 2.80 2.94 -1.08
N ILE A 34 3.68 1.96 -0.83
CA ILE A 34 3.61 1.12 0.37
C ILE A 34 4.98 0.98 1.02
N GLY A 35 5.00 1.05 2.36
CA GLY A 35 6.20 0.81 3.14
C GLY A 35 6.69 -0.63 3.01
N SER A 36 8.00 -0.86 3.02
CA SER A 36 8.58 -2.20 2.90
C SER A 36 8.57 -3.00 4.21
N ARG A 37 8.42 -2.33 5.36
CA ARG A 37 8.48 -2.95 6.71
C ARG A 37 7.19 -2.72 7.50
N GLY A 38 6.81 -3.71 8.29
CA GLY A 38 5.74 -3.62 9.29
C GLY A 38 6.28 -3.48 10.72
N HIS A 39 5.40 -3.29 11.71
CA HIS A 39 5.74 -3.10 13.13
C HIS A 39 6.23 -4.40 13.86
N GLY A 40 6.90 -5.32 13.17
CA GLY A 40 7.30 -6.64 13.70
C GLY A 40 8.81 -6.91 13.70
N ILE A 41 9.22 -8.02 14.33
CA ILE A 41 10.63 -8.42 14.60
C ILE A 41 11.40 -8.90 13.34
N LEU A 42 10.78 -8.93 12.15
CA LEU A 42 11.45 -9.31 10.90
C LEU A 42 12.29 -8.15 10.35
N LYS A 43 13.36 -7.77 11.06
CA LYS A 43 14.36 -6.81 10.57
C LYS A 43 15.14 -7.34 9.35
N GLU A 44 15.13 -8.65 9.13
CA GLU A 44 15.95 -9.33 8.12
C GLU A 44 15.28 -9.48 6.74
N THR A 45 13.98 -9.21 6.59
CA THR A 45 13.34 -9.28 5.26
C THR A 45 13.33 -7.92 4.57
N LEU A 46 13.72 -7.90 3.29
CA LEU A 46 13.66 -6.70 2.46
C LEU A 46 12.21 -6.21 2.25
N LEU A 47 11.24 -7.15 2.25
CA LEU A 47 9.81 -6.89 2.07
C LEU A 47 8.97 -7.54 3.18
N GLY A 48 7.98 -6.82 3.68
CA GLY A 48 6.90 -7.34 4.52
C GLY A 48 5.87 -8.14 3.71
N SER A 49 5.15 -9.03 4.38
CA SER A 49 4.16 -9.92 3.74
C SER A 49 3.05 -9.16 3.02
N THR A 50 2.54 -8.08 3.60
CA THR A 50 1.53 -7.22 2.97
C THR A 50 2.07 -6.56 1.71
N SER A 51 3.22 -5.87 1.81
CA SER A 51 3.84 -5.15 0.70
C SER A 51 4.20 -6.08 -0.45
N HIS A 52 4.71 -7.27 -0.15
CA HIS A 52 5.01 -8.29 -1.17
C HIS A 52 3.74 -8.79 -1.89
N ARG A 53 2.65 -9.04 -1.16
CA ARG A 53 1.41 -9.53 -1.75
C ARG A 53 0.66 -8.46 -2.54
N VAL A 54 0.73 -7.19 -2.12
CA VAL A 54 0.18 -6.05 -2.88
C VAL A 54 0.99 -5.85 -4.16
N LEU A 55 2.33 -5.81 -4.09
CA LEU A 55 3.21 -5.69 -5.26
C LEU A 55 2.89 -6.72 -6.35
N ARG A 56 2.61 -7.97 -5.96
CA ARG A 56 2.30 -9.06 -6.91
C ARG A 56 0.91 -9.01 -7.53
N ARG A 57 -0.04 -8.30 -6.92
CA ARG A 57 -1.47 -8.38 -7.26
C ARG A 57 -2.08 -7.04 -7.67
N SER A 58 -1.38 -5.94 -7.44
CA SER A 58 -1.89 -4.60 -7.72
C SER A 58 -2.18 -4.45 -9.22
N PRO A 59 -3.36 -3.93 -9.60
CA PRO A 59 -3.66 -3.59 -10.99
C PRO A 59 -2.91 -2.34 -11.46
N VAL A 60 -2.30 -1.58 -10.54
CA VAL A 60 -1.58 -0.33 -10.81
C VAL A 60 -0.13 -0.42 -10.31
N PRO A 61 0.79 0.41 -10.84
CA PRO A 61 2.18 0.47 -10.38
C PRO A 61 2.30 0.57 -8.86
N VAL A 62 3.29 -0.12 -8.29
CA VAL A 62 3.56 -0.13 -6.84
C VAL A 62 4.98 0.36 -6.57
N LEU A 63 5.09 1.42 -5.78
CA LEU A 63 6.36 1.91 -5.24
C LEU A 63 6.56 1.40 -3.82
N ILE A 64 7.60 0.59 -3.64
CA ILE A 64 8.03 0.15 -2.31
C ILE A 64 9.02 1.17 -1.74
N VAL A 65 8.71 1.69 -0.55
CA VAL A 65 9.61 2.60 0.17
C VAL A 65 10.13 1.92 1.43
N SER A 66 11.44 1.75 1.51
CA SER A 66 12.16 1.26 2.69
C SER A 66 12.94 2.43 3.30
N ARG A 67 13.01 2.49 4.63
CA ARG A 67 13.91 3.40 5.36
C ARG A 67 15.16 2.68 5.83
#